data_AF-A0A7G8BR57-F1
#
_entry.id   AF-A0A7G8BR57-F1
#
_cell.length_a   1.000
_cell.length_b   1.000
_cell.length_c   1.000
_cell.angle_alpha   90.00
_cell.angle_beta   90.00
_cell.angle_gamma   90.00
#
_symmetry.space_group_name_H-M   'P 1'
#
loop_
_entity.id
_entity.type
_entity.pdbx_description
1 polymer ?
#
loop_
_entity_poly.entity_id
_entity_poly.type
_entity_poly.pdbx_seq_one_letter_code
_entity_poly.pdbx_strand_id
1 'polypeptide(L)'
;MCGCASPVLAQQSAEHVPAEDARNANITTVDTHLPLPEFTSLKAWEQRRVFLRNQILVSAGLSPMPEKTPLNAQVFGKIERKDYTIEKVLIETLPGFYLGGNLYRPRNGKAKHPGVLNPHGHWPYGRLENQPLYSGPSLGISLARQGYVVFAYDMVGYTDTIQLPHRFGSAEQRLWSFGPLGLQLWNSIRSLDFLASLDDVDAGRLGITGASGGGTQAFLLAAVDDRVQFAAPVNMVSAIMQGGDLCENAPGLRINTSNVEIAAIFAPKPMLLVSATGDWTRNVPQEEYPAIRRIYDLYGKGDQVAVVQMDAPHNFNRPSREAVYRFFAKQNQGISESGELIEHDIDVPPLQDMMALSNRTLPANALDLDSVFRLWRERSEVQNKKLENGELQDRAFLRERLRQTLAVEVPRQVIADRDGRSIVLGRAGKGDRVPGIWIEGSGAPAIVIDPRGSAAALDSDVVRRLHKEGRAVLLLDVFQSGAAKAPRVGDISNGPTPKLAEDADDEERADAAAGYPKFLTFNVSDDAARVQDVVTAIVYASRGDQNVELFVTGDAALWATFAAAVSDVPVSLHLENVPKLTSDADYLEHFNVPGILRAGGLTVAQELSQGH
;
A
#
# COMPACT_ATOMS: atom_id res chain seq x y z
N MET A 1 -14.15 40.84 -51.04
CA MET A 1 -12.80 40.41 -50.63
C MET A 1 -12.98 39.20 -49.73
N CYS A 2 -12.71 38.00 -50.24
CA CYS A 2 -12.68 36.77 -49.45
C CYS A 2 -11.40 36.75 -48.60
N GLY A 3 -11.55 36.68 -47.28
CA GLY A 3 -10.45 36.40 -46.37
C GLY A 3 -10.52 34.94 -45.93
N CYS A 4 -9.68 34.09 -46.51
CA CYS A 4 -9.42 32.74 -46.01
C CYS A 4 -8.62 32.85 -44.71
N ALA A 5 -9.21 32.44 -43.59
CA ALA A 5 -8.47 32.15 -42.37
C ALA A 5 -8.06 30.68 -42.40
N SER A 6 -6.79 30.40 -42.61
CA SER A 6 -6.20 29.07 -42.42
C SER A 6 -6.27 28.70 -40.94
N PRO A 7 -6.65 27.45 -40.57
CA PRO A 7 -6.53 27.01 -39.20
C PRO A 7 -5.04 26.83 -38.90
N VAL A 8 -4.55 27.52 -37.87
CA VAL A 8 -3.25 27.25 -37.26
C VAL A 8 -3.35 25.86 -36.64
N LEU A 9 -2.80 24.86 -37.33
CA LEU A 9 -2.45 23.58 -36.73
C LEU A 9 -1.49 23.88 -35.57
N ALA A 10 -1.96 23.70 -34.34
CA ALA A 10 -1.08 23.65 -33.19
C ALA A 10 -0.06 22.54 -33.45
N GLN A 11 1.20 22.92 -33.70
CA GLN A 11 2.32 22.00 -33.68
C GLN A 11 2.36 21.37 -32.28
N GLN A 12 1.97 20.11 -32.18
CA GLN A 12 2.36 19.27 -31.04
C GLN A 12 3.89 19.29 -31.02
N SER A 13 4.48 19.95 -30.02
CA SER A 13 5.90 19.82 -29.75
C SER A 13 6.21 18.34 -29.59
N ALA A 14 7.16 17.81 -30.38
CA ALA A 14 7.65 16.45 -30.15
C ALA A 14 8.13 16.36 -28.70
N GLU A 15 7.53 15.47 -27.92
CA GLU A 15 7.90 15.28 -26.52
C GLU A 15 9.28 14.60 -26.47
N HIS A 16 10.25 15.26 -25.84
CA HIS A 16 11.64 14.78 -25.71
C HIS A 16 11.84 14.09 -24.36
N VAL A 17 12.81 13.17 -24.29
CA VAL A 17 13.20 12.51 -23.05
C VAL A 17 13.88 13.55 -22.13
N PRO A 18 13.58 13.60 -20.83
CA PRO A 18 14.22 14.55 -19.93
C PRO A 18 15.73 14.31 -19.83
N ALA A 19 16.47 15.38 -19.49
CA ALA A 19 17.91 15.32 -19.31
C ALA A 19 18.32 14.46 -18.10
N GLU A 20 17.49 14.44 -17.06
CA GLU A 20 17.69 13.67 -15.82
C GLU A 20 16.54 12.68 -15.61
N ASP A 21 16.84 11.53 -15.00
CA ASP A 21 15.82 10.54 -14.65
C ASP A 21 15.06 10.99 -13.40
N ALA A 22 13.75 11.19 -13.53
CA ALA A 22 12.89 11.63 -12.44
C ALA A 22 12.89 10.68 -11.24
N ARG A 23 13.19 9.38 -11.42
CA ARG A 23 13.29 8.41 -10.32
C ARG A 23 14.50 8.64 -9.43
N ASN A 24 15.50 9.39 -9.91
CA ASN A 24 16.62 9.86 -9.10
C ASN A 24 16.37 11.27 -8.55
N ALA A 25 15.65 12.13 -9.27
CA ALA A 25 15.48 13.54 -8.91
C ALA A 25 14.26 13.84 -8.03
N ASN A 26 13.14 13.13 -8.24
CA ASN A 26 11.84 13.43 -7.65
C ASN A 26 11.47 12.38 -6.61
N ILE A 27 12.22 12.34 -5.51
CA ILE A 27 11.96 11.35 -4.47
C ILE A 27 10.79 11.78 -3.59
N THR A 28 9.82 10.89 -3.43
CA THR A 28 8.64 11.11 -2.58
C THR A 28 8.92 10.60 -1.17
N THR A 29 8.50 11.35 -0.17
CA THR A 29 8.74 11.08 1.25
C THR A 29 7.44 11.10 2.03
N VAL A 30 7.51 10.76 3.32
CA VAL A 30 6.37 10.85 4.24
C VAL A 30 5.77 12.26 4.33
N ASP A 31 6.57 13.30 4.09
CA ASP A 31 6.17 14.72 4.22
C ASP A 31 6.05 15.43 2.85
N THR A 32 6.22 14.70 1.74
CA THR A 32 5.97 15.25 0.41
C THR A 32 4.48 15.61 0.29
N HIS A 33 4.21 16.81 -0.22
CA HIS A 33 2.84 17.24 -0.50
C HIS A 33 2.27 16.48 -1.71
N LEU A 34 1.26 15.65 -1.46
CA LEU A 34 0.63 14.77 -2.43
C LEU A 34 -0.88 15.05 -2.53
N PRO A 35 -1.29 16.06 -3.34
CA PRO A 35 -2.69 16.40 -3.52
C PRO A 35 -3.43 15.28 -4.27
N LEU A 36 -4.74 15.17 -4.01
CA LEU A 36 -5.61 14.23 -4.75
C LEU A 36 -5.70 14.67 -6.23
N PRO A 37 -5.39 13.79 -7.21
CA PRO A 37 -5.49 14.11 -8.63
C PRO A 37 -6.90 14.49 -9.06
N GLU A 38 -7.05 15.35 -10.07
CA GLU A 38 -8.37 15.69 -10.59
C GLU A 38 -8.95 14.56 -11.47
N PHE A 39 -10.21 14.19 -11.20
CA PHE A 39 -10.96 13.22 -12.00
C PHE A 39 -12.18 13.90 -12.63
N THR A 40 -12.24 13.89 -13.96
CA THR A 40 -13.31 14.55 -14.73
C THR A 40 -14.51 13.64 -15.04
N SER A 41 -14.45 12.36 -14.67
CA SER A 41 -15.55 11.41 -14.86
C SER A 41 -15.58 10.34 -13.78
N LEU A 42 -16.79 9.86 -13.45
CA LEU A 42 -17.00 8.74 -12.54
C LEU A 42 -16.23 7.49 -12.99
N LYS A 43 -16.25 7.19 -14.30
CA LYS A 43 -15.55 6.04 -14.86
C LYS A 43 -14.04 6.07 -14.61
N ALA A 44 -13.41 7.24 -14.78
CA ALA A 44 -11.98 7.39 -14.52
C ALA A 44 -11.65 7.18 -13.03
N TRP A 45 -12.49 7.72 -12.14
CA TRP A 45 -12.36 7.49 -10.70
C TRP A 45 -12.56 6.02 -10.32
N GLU A 46 -13.59 5.34 -10.84
CA GLU A 46 -13.85 3.92 -10.53
C GLU A 46 -12.70 3.01 -10.97
N GLN A 47 -12.10 3.28 -12.13
CA GLN A 47 -10.90 2.57 -12.58
C GLN A 47 -9.73 2.78 -11.61
N ARG A 48 -9.49 4.02 -11.17
CA ARG A 48 -8.46 4.33 -10.18
C ARG A 48 -8.75 3.70 -8.82
N ARG A 49 -10.01 3.71 -8.38
CA ARG A 49 -10.48 3.11 -7.12
C ARG A 49 -10.14 1.61 -7.07
N VAL A 50 -10.38 0.88 -8.16
CA VAL A 50 -10.03 -0.55 -8.25
C VAL A 50 -8.51 -0.75 -8.16
N PHE A 51 -7.73 0.04 -8.91
CA PHE A 51 -6.27 0.00 -8.85
C PHE A 51 -5.74 0.22 -7.42
N LEU A 52 -6.20 1.29 -6.75
CA LEU A 52 -5.75 1.62 -5.40
C LEU A 52 -6.15 0.58 -4.36
N ARG A 53 -7.36 0.03 -4.45
CA ARG A 53 -7.78 -1.05 -3.55
C ARG A 53 -6.86 -2.27 -3.70
N ASN A 54 -6.49 -2.61 -4.92
CA ASN A 54 -5.56 -3.71 -5.18
C ASN A 54 -4.14 -3.37 -4.69
N GLN A 55 -3.66 -2.14 -4.90
CA GLN A 55 -2.36 -1.67 -4.37
C GLN A 55 -2.28 -1.82 -2.84
N ILE A 56 -3.34 -1.42 -2.12
CA ILE A 56 -3.41 -1.60 -0.65
C ILE A 56 -3.28 -3.08 -0.29
N LEU A 57 -4.04 -3.96 -0.97
CA LEU A 57 -4.02 -5.39 -0.69
C LEU A 57 -2.69 -6.05 -1.04
N VAL A 58 -2.05 -5.67 -2.15
CA VAL A 58 -0.73 -6.18 -2.56
C VAL A 58 0.34 -5.73 -1.56
N SER A 59 0.41 -4.45 -1.23
CA SER A 59 1.37 -3.91 -0.26
C SER A 59 1.20 -4.48 1.15
N ALA A 60 -0.04 -4.75 1.56
CA ALA A 60 -0.35 -5.40 2.84
C ALA A 60 -0.10 -6.91 2.84
N GLY A 61 0.31 -7.51 1.71
CA GLY A 61 0.47 -8.96 1.55
C GLY A 61 -0.85 -9.74 1.59
N LEU A 62 -1.98 -9.07 1.41
CA LEU A 62 -3.34 -9.61 1.44
C LEU A 62 -3.92 -9.93 0.05
N SER A 63 -3.07 -10.00 -0.99
CA SER A 63 -3.45 -10.40 -2.34
C SER A 63 -2.73 -11.69 -2.80
N PRO A 64 -3.45 -12.83 -2.98
CA PRO A 64 -4.86 -13.03 -2.67
C PRO A 64 -5.12 -13.01 -1.16
N MET A 65 -6.37 -12.76 -0.78
CA MET A 65 -6.78 -12.70 0.63
C MET A 65 -6.38 -14.01 1.35
N PRO A 66 -5.73 -13.94 2.52
CA PRO A 66 -5.44 -15.12 3.32
C PRO A 66 -6.72 -15.85 3.73
N GLU A 67 -6.63 -17.16 3.94
CA GLU A 67 -7.75 -17.94 4.44
C GLU A 67 -8.18 -17.44 5.83
N LYS A 68 -9.48 -17.17 5.97
CA LYS A 68 -10.11 -16.78 7.23
C LYS A 68 -10.36 -18.02 8.10
N THR A 69 -9.45 -18.30 9.03
CA THR A 69 -9.58 -19.39 10.02
C THR A 69 -10.57 -19.05 11.14
N PRO A 70 -11.08 -20.02 11.92
CA PRO A 70 -11.90 -19.75 13.10
C PRO A 70 -11.24 -18.73 14.04
N LEU A 71 -12.04 -17.80 14.58
CA LEU A 71 -11.54 -16.73 15.45
C LEU A 71 -11.26 -17.18 16.88
N ASN A 72 -11.74 -18.36 17.29
CA ASN A 72 -11.59 -18.92 18.64
C ASN A 72 -11.79 -17.87 19.75
N ALA A 73 -12.84 -17.07 19.59
CA ALA A 73 -13.07 -15.86 20.37
C ALA A 73 -13.31 -16.19 21.84
N GLN A 74 -12.57 -15.51 22.73
CA GLN A 74 -12.77 -15.55 24.17
C GLN A 74 -13.29 -14.19 24.63
N VAL A 75 -14.53 -14.14 25.10
CA VAL A 75 -15.15 -12.95 25.71
C VAL A 75 -15.36 -13.23 27.19
N PHE A 76 -14.77 -12.42 28.08
CA PHE A 76 -14.75 -12.70 29.52
C PHE A 76 -14.53 -11.43 30.35
N GLY A 77 -14.55 -11.56 31.69
CA GLY A 77 -14.20 -10.46 32.60
C GLY A 77 -15.19 -9.30 32.52
N LYS A 78 -16.49 -9.61 32.52
CA LYS A 78 -17.58 -8.64 32.34
C LYS A 78 -17.64 -7.63 33.48
N ILE A 79 -17.42 -6.36 33.14
CA ILE A 79 -17.68 -5.21 34.00
C ILE A 79 -19.08 -4.72 33.70
N GLU A 80 -20.00 -4.87 34.66
CA GLU A 80 -21.37 -4.40 34.53
C GLU A 80 -21.55 -3.00 35.13
N ARG A 81 -22.19 -2.11 34.38
CA ARG A 81 -22.67 -0.79 34.83
C ARG A 81 -24.15 -0.68 34.51
N LYS A 82 -24.79 0.41 34.94
CA LYS A 82 -26.25 0.59 34.82
C LYS A 82 -26.73 0.48 33.36
N ASP A 83 -26.00 1.11 32.45
CA ASP A 83 -26.41 1.42 31.08
C ASP A 83 -25.52 0.79 30.00
N TYR A 84 -24.37 0.23 30.40
CA TYR A 84 -23.46 -0.48 29.50
C TYR A 84 -22.71 -1.63 30.20
N THR A 85 -22.03 -2.46 29.42
CA THR A 85 -21.05 -3.44 29.90
C THR A 85 -19.73 -3.29 29.15
N ILE A 86 -18.64 -3.72 29.78
CA ILE A 86 -17.33 -3.85 29.14
C ILE A 86 -16.85 -5.29 29.34
N GLU A 87 -16.41 -5.95 28.29
CA GLU A 87 -15.84 -7.29 28.34
C GLU A 87 -14.45 -7.30 27.72
N LYS A 88 -13.57 -8.14 28.23
CA LYS A 88 -12.25 -8.43 27.68
C LYS A 88 -12.42 -9.40 26.52
N VAL A 89 -11.66 -9.19 25.45
CA VAL A 89 -11.71 -10.04 24.25
C VAL A 89 -10.31 -10.47 23.85
N LEU A 90 -10.16 -11.75 23.50
CA LEU A 90 -9.05 -12.27 22.70
C LEU A 90 -9.63 -13.02 21.50
N ILE A 91 -9.19 -12.69 20.29
CA ILE A 91 -9.53 -13.42 19.06
C ILE A 91 -8.26 -13.85 18.33
N GLU A 92 -8.26 -15.05 17.76
CA GLU A 92 -7.17 -15.60 16.96
C GLU A 92 -7.34 -15.16 15.49
N THR A 93 -6.58 -14.15 15.06
CA THR A 93 -6.73 -13.55 13.72
C THR A 93 -5.96 -14.34 12.65
N LEU A 94 -4.84 -14.95 13.04
CA LEU A 94 -4.13 -16.01 12.32
C LEU A 94 -3.89 -17.17 13.29
N PRO A 95 -3.73 -18.42 12.83
CA PRO A 95 -3.36 -19.52 13.72
C PRO A 95 -2.18 -19.17 14.63
N GLY A 96 -2.42 -19.22 15.93
CA GLY A 96 -1.48 -18.88 16.98
C GLY A 96 -1.16 -17.39 17.15
N PHE A 97 -1.85 -16.47 16.47
CA PHE A 97 -1.70 -15.03 16.67
C PHE A 97 -3.00 -14.40 17.18
N TYR A 98 -2.92 -13.83 18.39
CA TYR A 98 -4.08 -13.31 19.12
C TYR A 98 -4.12 -11.80 19.14
N LEU A 99 -5.30 -11.25 18.83
CA LEU A 99 -5.65 -9.85 18.97
C LEU A 99 -6.46 -9.64 20.24
N GLY A 100 -5.96 -8.75 21.10
CA GLY A 100 -6.64 -8.28 22.29
C GLY A 100 -7.53 -7.07 22.05
N GLY A 101 -8.59 -6.97 22.85
CA GLY A 101 -9.52 -5.85 22.77
C GLY A 101 -10.53 -5.79 23.91
N ASN A 102 -11.42 -4.79 23.83
CA ASN A 102 -12.57 -4.64 24.71
C ASN A 102 -13.85 -4.48 23.90
N LEU A 103 -14.90 -5.14 24.38
CA LEU A 103 -16.23 -5.11 23.81
C LEU A 103 -17.15 -4.31 24.73
N TYR A 104 -17.63 -3.18 24.23
CA TYR A 104 -18.54 -2.29 24.94
C TYR A 104 -19.95 -2.52 24.40
N ARG A 105 -20.91 -2.78 25.29
CA ARG A 105 -22.28 -3.10 24.89
C ARG A 105 -23.33 -2.25 25.62
N PRO A 106 -24.42 -1.88 24.94
CA PRO A 106 -25.56 -1.23 25.58
C PRO A 106 -26.32 -2.17 26.50
N ARG A 107 -26.98 -1.61 27.52
CA ARG A 107 -27.96 -2.31 28.36
C ARG A 107 -29.35 -1.70 28.25
N ASN A 108 -29.85 -1.52 27.03
CA ASN A 108 -31.13 -0.86 26.76
C ASN A 108 -32.25 -1.83 26.29
N GLY A 109 -32.00 -3.13 26.30
CA GLY A 109 -33.00 -4.17 25.98
C GLY A 109 -33.32 -4.35 24.49
N LYS A 110 -32.67 -3.63 23.57
CA LYS A 110 -32.79 -3.89 22.14
C LYS A 110 -32.05 -5.20 21.78
N ALA A 111 -32.56 -5.90 20.76
CA ALA A 111 -32.01 -7.19 20.35
C ALA A 111 -30.78 -7.05 19.43
N LYS A 112 -30.72 -6.00 18.60
CA LYS A 112 -29.61 -5.74 17.67
C LYS A 112 -29.18 -4.28 17.67
N HIS A 113 -27.89 -4.08 17.48
CA HIS A 113 -27.21 -2.79 17.54
C HIS A 113 -26.30 -2.57 16.35
N PRO A 114 -26.12 -1.32 15.88
CA PRO A 114 -25.02 -1.01 14.98
C PRO A 114 -23.68 -1.32 15.64
N GLY A 115 -22.76 -1.86 14.87
CA GLY A 115 -21.41 -2.18 15.32
C GLY A 115 -20.42 -1.06 14.98
N VAL A 116 -19.49 -0.76 15.88
CA VAL A 116 -18.38 0.18 15.61
C VAL A 116 -17.04 -0.45 15.98
N LEU A 117 -16.10 -0.44 15.04
CA LEU A 117 -14.69 -0.70 15.30
C LEU A 117 -14.00 0.57 15.79
N ASN A 118 -13.12 0.41 16.78
CA ASN A 118 -12.35 1.48 17.38
C ASN A 118 -10.84 1.13 17.48
N PRO A 119 -10.10 1.16 16.35
CA PRO A 119 -8.63 1.12 16.39
C PRO A 119 -8.06 2.41 17.01
N HIS A 120 -6.95 2.28 17.73
CA HIS A 120 -6.26 3.40 18.37
C HIS A 120 -4.99 3.82 17.65
N GLY A 121 -4.49 5.01 17.97
CA GLY A 121 -3.17 5.49 17.57
C GLY A 121 -2.09 5.26 18.63
N HIS A 122 -0.93 5.88 18.43
CA HIS A 122 0.28 5.69 19.23
C HIS A 122 0.25 6.39 20.60
N TRP A 123 -0.80 6.20 21.38
CA TRP A 123 -0.84 6.60 22.79
C TRP A 123 -0.17 5.54 23.68
N PRO A 124 0.49 5.94 24.79
CA PRO A 124 1.21 5.02 25.67
C PRO A 124 0.43 3.76 26.09
N TYR A 125 -0.86 3.90 26.41
CA TYR A 125 -1.70 2.77 26.81
C TYR A 125 -2.63 2.25 25.71
N GLY A 126 -2.37 2.62 24.45
CA GLY A 126 -3.10 2.16 23.28
C GLY A 126 -4.62 2.38 23.41
N ARG A 127 -5.43 1.35 23.18
CA ARG A 127 -6.90 1.43 23.30
C ARG A 127 -7.40 1.82 24.69
N LEU A 128 -6.57 1.68 25.73
CA LEU A 128 -6.94 1.93 27.12
C LEU A 128 -6.48 3.29 27.65
N GLU A 129 -5.82 4.10 26.83
CA GLU A 129 -5.44 5.45 27.21
C GLU A 129 -6.65 6.27 27.69
N ASN A 130 -6.46 7.06 28.74
CA ASN A 130 -7.50 7.90 29.32
C ASN A 130 -6.94 9.23 29.80
N GLN A 131 -6.80 10.18 28.87
CA GLN A 131 -6.28 11.53 29.09
C GLN A 131 -7.16 12.57 28.37
N PRO A 132 -7.03 13.88 28.69
CA PRO A 132 -7.85 14.92 28.05
C PRO A 132 -7.78 14.93 26.51
N LEU A 133 -6.60 14.63 25.95
CA LEU A 133 -6.40 14.59 24.49
C LEU A 133 -6.92 13.31 23.85
N TYR A 134 -7.06 12.21 24.58
CA TYR A 134 -7.59 10.95 24.04
C TYR A 134 -8.07 10.04 25.17
N SER A 135 -9.27 9.48 24.99
CA SER A 135 -9.79 8.44 25.88
C SER A 135 -10.50 7.36 25.08
N GLY A 136 -9.83 6.23 24.87
CA GLY A 136 -10.40 5.06 24.20
C GLY A 136 -11.56 4.45 24.99
N PRO A 137 -11.46 4.26 26.32
CA PRO A 137 -12.56 3.79 27.14
C PRO A 137 -13.77 4.72 27.12
N SER A 138 -13.57 6.04 27.22
CA SER A 138 -14.70 6.99 27.21
C SER A 138 -15.43 6.99 25.87
N LEU A 139 -14.70 6.83 24.76
CA LEU A 139 -15.28 6.65 23.43
C LEU A 139 -16.18 5.40 23.36
N GLY A 140 -15.64 4.25 23.78
CA GLY A 140 -16.37 2.98 23.77
C GLY A 140 -17.61 3.00 24.67
N ILE A 141 -17.48 3.55 25.88
CA ILE A 141 -18.57 3.69 26.86
C ILE A 141 -19.67 4.62 26.33
N SER A 142 -19.30 5.77 25.77
CA SER A 142 -20.28 6.75 25.27
C SER A 142 -21.07 6.22 24.08
N LEU A 143 -20.40 5.56 23.13
CA LEU A 143 -21.08 4.89 22.01
C LEU A 143 -21.97 3.74 22.51
N ALA A 144 -21.52 2.95 23.49
CA ALA A 144 -22.37 1.93 24.10
C ALA A 144 -23.63 2.51 24.74
N ARG A 145 -23.51 3.62 25.49
CA ARG A 145 -24.67 4.34 26.04
C ARG A 145 -25.63 4.85 24.97
N GLN A 146 -25.12 5.24 23.80
CA GLN A 146 -25.92 5.66 22.65
C GLN A 146 -26.55 4.48 21.89
N GLY A 147 -26.20 3.23 22.21
CA GLY A 147 -26.81 2.04 21.61
C GLY A 147 -25.98 1.36 20.53
N TYR A 148 -24.67 1.62 20.46
CA TYR A 148 -23.73 0.89 19.59
C TYR A 148 -23.07 -0.26 20.34
N VAL A 149 -22.77 -1.36 19.66
CA VAL A 149 -21.79 -2.34 20.15
C VAL A 149 -20.43 -1.93 19.61
N VAL A 150 -19.46 -1.69 20.49
CA VAL A 150 -18.13 -1.20 20.09
C VAL A 150 -17.08 -2.26 20.37
N PHE A 151 -16.28 -2.58 19.38
CA PHE A 151 -15.07 -3.38 19.56
C PHE A 151 -13.83 -2.50 19.37
N ALA A 152 -13.18 -2.17 20.48
CA ALA A 152 -11.88 -1.51 20.49
C ALA A 152 -10.79 -2.58 20.57
N TYR A 153 -9.81 -2.54 19.68
CA TYR A 153 -8.77 -3.57 19.57
C TYR A 153 -7.39 -2.95 19.47
N ASP A 154 -6.40 -3.73 19.85
CA ASP A 154 -5.01 -3.29 19.93
C ASP A 154 -4.34 -3.17 18.55
N MET A 155 -3.36 -2.27 18.48
CA MET A 155 -2.27 -2.34 17.50
C MET A 155 -1.35 -3.52 17.81
N VAL A 156 -0.60 -3.99 16.82
CA VAL A 156 0.40 -5.05 17.05
C VAL A 156 1.48 -4.51 17.99
N GLY A 157 1.86 -5.27 19.01
CA GLY A 157 2.84 -4.86 20.02
C GLY A 157 2.30 -3.95 21.12
N TYR A 158 0.98 -3.71 21.17
CA TYR A 158 0.34 -2.90 22.21
C TYR A 158 -0.50 -3.76 23.15
N THR A 159 -0.52 -3.33 24.42
CA THR A 159 -1.39 -3.78 25.50
C THR A 159 -1.52 -5.29 25.64
N ASP A 160 -2.48 -5.95 24.99
CA ASP A 160 -2.70 -7.40 25.06
C ASP A 160 -2.20 -8.15 23.80
N THR A 161 -1.86 -7.44 22.72
CA THR A 161 -1.37 -8.00 21.44
C THR A 161 0.16 -7.94 21.36
N ILE A 162 0.81 -8.47 22.39
CA ILE A 162 2.26 -8.30 22.65
C ILE A 162 3.12 -9.49 22.19
N GLN A 163 2.56 -10.42 21.40
CA GLN A 163 3.31 -11.54 20.82
C GLN A 163 4.44 -11.10 19.90
N LEU A 164 4.23 -9.97 19.22
CA LEU A 164 5.17 -9.36 18.29
C LEU A 164 5.52 -7.96 18.78
N PRO A 165 6.74 -7.46 18.52
CA PRO A 165 7.05 -6.06 18.75
C PRO A 165 6.19 -5.17 17.84
N HIS A 166 6.03 -3.89 18.21
CA HIS A 166 5.30 -2.95 17.36
C HIS A 166 6.05 -2.67 16.04
N ARG A 167 7.38 -2.70 16.08
CA ARG A 167 8.26 -2.47 14.93
C ARG A 167 8.97 -3.76 14.53
N PHE A 168 8.76 -4.17 13.29
CA PHE A 168 9.42 -5.28 12.61
C PHE A 168 9.27 -5.07 11.09
N GLY A 169 9.91 -5.92 10.29
CA GLY A 169 9.95 -5.78 8.82
C GLY A 169 11.37 -5.84 8.28
N SER A 170 12.12 -6.91 8.60
CA SER A 170 13.46 -7.14 8.02
C SER A 170 13.42 -7.23 6.49
N ALA A 171 14.57 -7.13 5.83
CA ALA A 171 14.68 -7.31 4.38
C ALA A 171 14.01 -8.59 3.87
N GLU A 172 14.25 -9.72 4.55
CA GLU A 172 13.59 -10.99 4.24
C GLU A 172 12.05 -10.88 4.38
N GLN A 173 11.57 -10.30 5.49
CA GLN A 173 10.13 -10.12 5.71
C GLN A 173 9.48 -9.23 4.64
N ARG A 174 10.18 -8.22 4.15
CA ARG A 174 9.70 -7.35 3.06
C ARG A 174 9.53 -8.08 1.74
N LEU A 175 10.36 -9.07 1.39
CA LEU A 175 10.15 -9.90 0.19
C LEU A 175 8.79 -10.63 0.19
N TRP A 176 8.22 -10.86 1.38
CA TRP A 176 6.94 -11.54 1.59
C TRP A 176 5.77 -10.59 1.93
N SER A 177 5.98 -9.26 1.82
CA SER A 177 5.03 -8.25 2.26
C SER A 177 4.56 -8.46 3.70
N PHE A 178 5.45 -8.97 4.56
CA PHE A 178 5.16 -9.20 5.97
C PHE A 178 5.68 -8.03 6.80
N GLY A 179 4.77 -7.33 7.45
CA GLY A 179 5.08 -6.14 8.25
C GLY A 179 3.90 -5.70 9.10
N PRO A 180 4.11 -4.72 10.00
CA PRO A 180 3.10 -4.30 10.97
C PRO A 180 1.83 -3.75 10.30
N LEU A 181 1.93 -3.02 9.18
CA LEU A 181 0.73 -2.54 8.47
C LEU A 181 -0.13 -3.69 7.94
N GLY A 182 0.48 -4.68 7.29
CA GLY A 182 -0.24 -5.82 6.72
C GLY A 182 -0.96 -6.64 7.79
N LEU A 183 -0.28 -6.90 8.90
CA LEU A 183 -0.84 -7.63 10.03
C LEU A 183 -1.94 -6.82 10.75
N GLN A 184 -1.80 -5.50 10.88
CA GLN A 184 -2.84 -4.63 11.46
C GLN A 184 -4.07 -4.49 10.56
N LEU A 185 -3.90 -4.40 9.24
CA LEU A 185 -5.03 -4.36 8.31
C LEU A 185 -5.76 -5.71 8.33
N TRP A 186 -5.03 -6.83 8.38
CA TRP A 186 -5.61 -8.14 8.59
C TRP A 186 -6.38 -8.23 9.91
N ASN A 187 -5.78 -7.77 11.02
CA ASN A 187 -6.47 -7.68 12.31
C ASN A 187 -7.75 -6.86 12.20
N SER A 188 -7.75 -5.73 11.50
CA SER A 188 -8.93 -4.90 11.29
C SER A 188 -10.03 -5.64 10.50
N ILE A 189 -9.67 -6.39 9.46
CA ILE A 189 -10.61 -7.24 8.71
C ILE A 189 -11.19 -8.35 9.60
N ARG A 190 -10.35 -9.01 10.42
CA ARG A 190 -10.79 -10.08 11.33
C ARG A 190 -11.59 -9.55 12.52
N SER A 191 -11.31 -8.33 13.00
CA SER A 191 -12.11 -7.60 13.97
C SER A 191 -13.50 -7.30 13.42
N LEU A 192 -13.62 -6.96 12.14
CA LEU A 192 -14.91 -6.76 11.50
C LEU A 192 -15.69 -8.08 11.36
N ASP A 193 -15.00 -9.19 11.05
CA ASP A 193 -15.60 -10.54 11.07
C ASP A 193 -16.15 -10.89 12.47
N PHE A 194 -15.35 -10.64 13.52
CA PHE A 194 -15.76 -10.87 14.91
C PHE A 194 -17.01 -10.06 15.25
N LEU A 195 -16.95 -8.74 15.04
CA LEU A 195 -18.04 -7.82 15.37
C LEU A 195 -19.33 -8.19 14.63
N ALA A 196 -19.24 -8.52 13.33
CA ALA A 196 -20.39 -8.91 12.51
C ALA A 196 -20.98 -10.28 12.89
N SER A 197 -20.22 -11.13 13.58
CA SER A 197 -20.65 -12.47 14.00
C SER A 197 -21.45 -12.48 15.31
N LEU A 198 -21.49 -11.37 16.04
CA LEU A 198 -22.18 -11.28 17.32
C LEU A 198 -23.70 -11.20 17.11
N ASP A 199 -24.46 -12.01 17.85
CA ASP A 199 -25.93 -12.09 17.72
C ASP A 199 -26.64 -10.75 17.97
N ASP A 200 -26.05 -9.92 18.83
CA ASP A 200 -26.54 -8.59 19.21
C ASP A 200 -26.07 -7.46 18.29
N VAL A 201 -25.39 -7.78 17.18
CA VAL A 201 -24.95 -6.82 16.17
C VAL A 201 -25.76 -6.96 14.88
N ASP A 202 -26.14 -5.80 14.32
CA ASP A 202 -26.64 -5.69 12.95
C ASP A 202 -25.46 -5.58 11.98
N ALA A 203 -25.13 -6.69 11.32
CA ALA A 203 -24.04 -6.77 10.35
C ALA A 203 -24.24 -5.86 9.12
N GLY A 204 -25.45 -5.33 8.89
CA GLY A 204 -25.72 -4.32 7.87
C GLY A 204 -25.41 -2.88 8.30
N ARG A 205 -25.02 -2.66 9.57
CA ARG A 205 -24.78 -1.32 10.16
C ARG A 205 -23.46 -1.28 10.91
N LEU A 206 -22.37 -1.56 10.20
CA LEU A 206 -21.01 -1.57 10.74
C LEU A 206 -20.27 -0.27 10.38
N GLY A 207 -19.58 0.32 11.34
CA GLY A 207 -18.74 1.49 11.11
C GLY A 207 -17.38 1.40 11.78
N ILE A 208 -16.54 2.39 11.53
CA ILE A 208 -15.19 2.47 12.09
C ILE A 208 -14.78 3.91 12.39
N THR A 209 -14.14 4.12 13.54
CA THR A 209 -13.53 5.41 13.90
C THR A 209 -12.23 5.17 14.65
N GLY A 210 -11.24 6.03 14.46
CA GLY A 210 -9.96 5.93 15.15
C GLY A 210 -9.11 7.14 14.85
N ALA A 211 -8.16 7.45 15.74
CA ALA A 211 -7.31 8.63 15.61
C ALA A 211 -5.85 8.28 15.32
N SER A 212 -5.14 9.15 14.58
CA SER A 212 -3.73 8.97 14.23
C SER A 212 -3.51 7.65 13.46
N GLY A 213 -2.62 6.77 13.91
CA GLY A 213 -2.51 5.40 13.38
C GLY A 213 -3.82 4.60 13.35
N GLY A 214 -4.73 4.85 14.29
CA GLY A 214 -6.10 4.30 14.25
C GLY A 214 -6.95 4.91 13.13
N GLY A 215 -6.71 6.17 12.79
CA GLY A 215 -7.26 6.84 11.61
C GLY A 215 -6.74 6.22 10.31
N THR A 216 -5.45 5.86 10.27
CA THR A 216 -4.85 5.09 9.17
C THR A 216 -5.58 3.75 8.98
N GLN A 217 -5.77 2.98 10.04
CA GLN A 217 -6.51 1.72 9.96
C GLN A 217 -7.99 1.93 9.58
N ALA A 218 -8.62 3.03 10.03
CA ALA A 218 -10.00 3.34 9.70
C ALA A 218 -10.20 3.56 8.18
N PHE A 219 -9.39 4.41 7.54
CA PHE A 219 -9.55 4.63 6.09
C PHE A 219 -9.03 3.46 5.25
N LEU A 220 -8.01 2.71 5.71
CA LEU A 220 -7.54 1.52 5.00
C LEU A 220 -8.59 0.41 5.01
N LEU A 221 -9.20 0.09 6.16
CA LEU A 221 -10.27 -0.89 6.23
C LEU A 221 -11.48 -0.47 5.39
N ALA A 222 -11.88 0.80 5.50
CA ALA A 222 -12.98 1.36 4.71
C ALA A 222 -12.74 1.26 3.19
N ALA A 223 -11.48 1.34 2.74
CA ALA A 223 -11.11 1.19 1.35
C ALA A 223 -11.22 -0.27 0.84
N VAL A 224 -10.90 -1.26 1.69
CA VAL A 224 -10.77 -2.67 1.27
C VAL A 224 -11.90 -3.60 1.70
N ASP A 225 -12.80 -3.17 2.59
CA ASP A 225 -13.91 -3.99 3.08
C ASP A 225 -15.27 -3.28 2.94
N ASP A 226 -16.10 -3.76 2.01
CA ASP A 226 -17.37 -3.12 1.67
C ASP A 226 -18.46 -3.29 2.76
N ARG A 227 -18.19 -4.04 3.83
CA ARG A 227 -19.11 -4.14 4.97
C ARG A 227 -19.11 -2.88 5.82
N VAL A 228 -18.05 -2.08 5.80
CA VAL A 228 -18.03 -0.77 6.47
C VAL A 228 -19.05 0.16 5.79
N GLN A 229 -20.01 0.68 6.54
CA GLN A 229 -21.10 1.53 6.04
C GLN A 229 -20.93 3.02 6.38
N PHE A 230 -20.19 3.34 7.44
CA PHE A 230 -19.87 4.71 7.83
C PHE A 230 -18.50 4.77 8.52
N ALA A 231 -17.72 5.82 8.27
CA ALA A 231 -16.36 5.93 8.78
C ALA A 231 -16.03 7.34 9.30
N ALA A 232 -15.17 7.41 10.31
CA ALA A 232 -14.61 8.66 10.79
C ALA A 232 -13.10 8.50 11.09
N PRO A 233 -12.22 8.67 10.09
CA PRO A 233 -10.79 8.79 10.36
C PRO A 233 -10.51 10.14 11.05
N VAL A 234 -9.85 10.09 12.20
CA VAL A 234 -9.59 11.27 13.04
C VAL A 234 -8.11 11.63 12.98
N ASN A 235 -7.81 12.89 12.65
CA ASN A 235 -6.48 13.48 12.69
C ASN A 235 -5.42 12.66 11.94
N MET A 236 -5.74 12.19 10.72
CA MET A 236 -4.80 11.41 9.93
C MET A 236 -4.85 11.65 8.41
N VAL A 237 -6.04 11.82 7.82
CA VAL A 237 -6.15 12.10 6.37
C VAL A 237 -5.50 13.45 6.07
N SER A 238 -4.39 13.43 5.34
CA SER A 238 -3.58 14.62 5.03
C SER A 238 -2.85 14.45 3.70
N ALA A 239 -2.67 15.56 2.99
CA ALA A 239 -1.85 15.63 1.78
C ALA A 239 -0.37 15.86 2.09
N ILE A 240 -0.01 16.28 3.31
CA ILE A 240 1.34 16.74 3.67
C ILE A 240 2.06 15.86 4.69
N MET A 241 1.39 14.85 5.25
CA MET A 241 2.02 13.86 6.14
C MET A 241 1.28 12.52 5.98
N GLN A 242 2.04 11.48 5.66
CA GLN A 242 1.48 10.21 5.24
C GLN A 242 1.45 9.15 6.35
N GLY A 243 2.11 9.38 7.49
CA GLY A 243 2.11 8.50 8.67
C GLY A 243 3.52 8.22 9.13
N GLY A 244 3.77 8.34 10.44
CA GLY A 244 5.13 8.34 10.98
C GLY A 244 5.74 6.94 11.06
N ASP A 245 4.91 5.92 11.29
CA ASP A 245 5.37 4.57 11.67
C ASP A 245 5.21 3.53 10.55
N LEU A 246 5.98 2.44 10.59
CA LEU A 246 5.85 1.30 9.66
C LEU A 246 4.47 0.62 9.75
N CYS A 247 3.80 0.71 10.91
CA CYS A 247 2.43 0.21 11.04
C CYS A 247 1.40 0.99 10.19
N GLU A 248 1.81 2.14 9.64
CA GLU A 248 1.03 3.02 8.75
C GLU A 248 1.58 3.05 7.32
N ASN A 249 2.70 2.36 7.07
CA ASN A 249 3.48 2.41 5.83
C ASN A 249 4.05 1.04 5.48
N ALA A 250 3.51 0.41 4.43
CA ALA A 250 4.12 -0.78 3.84
C ALA A 250 4.80 -0.42 2.50
N PRO A 251 5.86 -1.15 2.10
CA PRO A 251 6.43 -1.01 0.77
C PRO A 251 5.38 -1.09 -0.34
N GLY A 252 5.47 -0.18 -1.31
CA GLY A 252 4.55 -0.03 -2.43
C GLY A 252 3.22 0.68 -2.12
N LEU A 253 2.89 0.94 -0.84
CA LEU A 253 1.56 1.42 -0.46
C LEU A 253 1.24 2.79 -1.05
N ARG A 254 2.22 3.70 -1.09
CA ARG A 254 2.05 5.09 -1.50
C ARG A 254 2.81 5.46 -2.77
N ILE A 255 3.08 4.48 -3.63
CA ILE A 255 3.56 4.78 -4.98
C ILE A 255 2.44 5.53 -5.71
N ASN A 256 2.73 6.78 -6.09
CA ASN A 256 1.82 7.67 -6.82
C ASN A 256 0.44 7.85 -6.19
N THR A 257 0.31 7.80 -4.86
CA THR A 257 -0.96 8.01 -4.14
C THR A 257 -0.74 8.57 -2.73
N SER A 258 -1.81 8.99 -2.05
CA SER A 258 -1.76 9.58 -0.71
C SER A 258 -2.92 9.12 0.16
N ASN A 259 -2.86 9.44 1.46
CA ASN A 259 -3.96 9.22 2.41
C ASN A 259 -5.28 9.85 1.93
N VAL A 260 -5.20 10.97 1.21
CA VAL A 260 -6.39 11.68 0.69
C VAL A 260 -7.08 10.85 -0.39
N GLU A 261 -6.31 10.31 -1.34
CA GLU A 261 -6.85 9.48 -2.42
C GLU A 261 -7.36 8.13 -1.89
N ILE A 262 -6.65 7.52 -0.93
CA ILE A 262 -7.10 6.30 -0.26
C ILE A 262 -8.41 6.53 0.50
N ALA A 263 -8.53 7.62 1.27
CA ALA A 263 -9.77 7.93 1.99
C ALA A 263 -10.95 8.17 1.03
N ALA A 264 -10.69 8.73 -0.15
CA ALA A 264 -11.72 8.95 -1.17
C ALA A 264 -12.32 7.64 -1.74
N ILE A 265 -11.61 6.49 -1.65
CA ILE A 265 -12.11 5.16 -2.08
C ILE A 265 -13.44 4.81 -1.41
N PHE A 266 -13.70 5.34 -0.21
CA PHE A 266 -14.93 5.09 0.52
C PHE A 266 -16.17 5.73 -0.11
N ALA A 267 -16.01 6.67 -1.05
CA ALA A 267 -17.12 7.24 -1.79
C ALA A 267 -17.96 6.13 -2.46
N PRO A 268 -19.31 6.19 -2.39
CA PRO A 268 -20.12 7.30 -1.88
C PRO A 268 -20.62 7.13 -0.43
N LYS A 269 -20.02 6.25 0.38
CA LYS A 269 -20.50 5.96 1.75
C LYS A 269 -20.17 7.07 2.74
N PRO A 270 -20.98 7.29 3.79
CA PRO A 270 -20.81 8.43 4.66
C PRO A 270 -19.47 8.48 5.44
N MET A 271 -18.69 9.56 5.25
CA MET A 271 -17.43 9.80 5.96
C MET A 271 -17.38 11.15 6.68
N LEU A 272 -16.90 11.16 7.92
CA LEU A 272 -16.52 12.37 8.65
C LEU A 272 -15.00 12.47 8.76
N LEU A 273 -14.42 13.51 8.18
CA LEU A 273 -13.03 13.88 8.42
C LEU A 273 -12.96 14.74 9.68
N VAL A 274 -12.36 14.22 10.74
CA VAL A 274 -12.05 15.03 11.93
C VAL A 274 -10.60 15.46 11.82
N SER A 275 -10.35 16.75 12.00
CA SER A 275 -9.03 17.38 11.89
C SER A 275 -8.72 18.27 13.10
N ALA A 276 -7.46 18.67 13.23
CA ALA A 276 -6.99 19.57 14.27
C ALA A 276 -6.17 20.73 13.68
N THR A 277 -6.22 21.91 14.31
CA THR A 277 -5.39 23.07 13.92
C THR A 277 -3.91 22.87 14.20
N GLY A 278 -3.58 22.07 15.23
CA GLY A 278 -2.23 21.88 15.74
C GLY A 278 -1.47 20.66 15.20
N ASP A 279 -1.93 20.01 14.13
CA ASP A 279 -1.22 18.89 13.50
C ASP A 279 -1.24 18.93 11.96
N TRP A 280 -0.79 17.86 11.32
CA TRP A 280 -0.71 17.73 9.86
C TRP A 280 -2.07 17.76 9.15
N THR A 281 -3.19 17.66 9.87
CA THR A 281 -4.55 17.79 9.33
C THR A 281 -5.08 19.22 9.33
N ARG A 282 -4.27 20.21 9.69
CA ARG A 282 -4.65 21.63 9.69
C ARG A 282 -5.21 22.15 8.36
N ASN A 283 -4.82 21.53 7.24
CA ASN A 283 -5.25 21.92 5.90
C ASN A 283 -6.58 21.26 5.49
N VAL A 284 -7.08 20.26 6.23
CA VAL A 284 -8.21 19.41 5.81
C VAL A 284 -9.42 20.22 5.37
N PRO A 285 -9.89 21.25 6.10
CA PRO A 285 -11.05 22.03 5.65
C PRO A 285 -10.84 22.77 4.32
N GLN A 286 -9.60 23.13 3.98
CA GLN A 286 -9.26 23.98 2.83
C GLN A 286 -8.77 23.19 1.62
N GLU A 287 -8.20 21.99 1.82
CA GLU A 287 -7.54 21.24 0.76
C GLU A 287 -8.10 19.81 0.63
N GLU A 288 -7.90 18.96 1.64
CA GLU A 288 -8.23 17.53 1.56
C GLU A 288 -9.74 17.28 1.51
N TYR A 289 -10.54 17.98 2.33
CA TYR A 289 -12.00 17.85 2.32
C TYR A 289 -12.61 18.28 0.98
N PRO A 290 -12.32 19.47 0.42
CA PRO A 290 -12.81 19.83 -0.90
C PRO A 290 -12.40 18.83 -1.99
N ALA A 291 -11.18 18.29 -1.93
CA ALA A 291 -10.71 17.30 -2.91
C ALA A 291 -11.47 15.97 -2.82
N ILE A 292 -11.65 15.43 -1.61
CA ILE A 292 -12.46 14.23 -1.39
C ILE A 292 -13.92 14.48 -1.78
N ARG A 293 -14.48 15.64 -1.45
CA ARG A 293 -15.84 16.01 -1.82
C ARG A 293 -16.05 15.99 -3.33
N ARG A 294 -15.10 16.47 -4.14
CA ARG A 294 -15.18 16.38 -5.61
C ARG A 294 -15.37 14.94 -6.10
N ILE A 295 -14.73 13.97 -5.45
CA ILE A 295 -14.94 12.55 -5.75
C ILE A 295 -16.36 12.11 -5.40
N TYR A 296 -16.88 12.49 -4.23
CA TYR A 296 -18.26 12.20 -3.84
C TYR A 296 -19.28 12.86 -4.77
N ASP A 297 -18.98 14.05 -5.30
CA ASP A 297 -19.82 14.75 -6.28
C ASP A 297 -19.91 14.00 -7.62
N LEU A 298 -18.88 13.23 -8.02
CA LEU A 298 -18.97 12.33 -9.19
C LEU A 298 -20.07 11.27 -9.04
N TYR A 299 -20.43 10.90 -7.80
CA TYR A 299 -21.55 10.00 -7.48
C TYR A 299 -22.86 10.75 -7.21
N GLY A 300 -22.87 12.09 -7.23
CA GLY A 300 -24.00 12.89 -6.77
C GLY A 300 -24.26 12.79 -5.26
N LYS A 301 -23.21 12.52 -4.48
CA LYS A 301 -23.27 12.23 -3.03
C LYS A 301 -22.34 13.11 -2.20
N GLY A 302 -22.05 14.33 -2.64
CA GLY A 302 -21.18 15.27 -1.91
C GLY A 302 -21.62 15.60 -0.48
N ASP A 303 -22.88 15.35 -0.13
CA ASP A 303 -23.44 15.51 1.22
C ASP A 303 -23.12 14.34 2.17
N GLN A 304 -22.57 13.24 1.64
CA GLN A 304 -22.12 12.08 2.43
C GLN A 304 -20.73 12.26 3.03
N VAL A 305 -19.97 13.29 2.63
CA VAL A 305 -18.69 13.63 3.27
C VAL A 305 -18.79 14.95 4.02
N ALA A 306 -18.31 14.96 5.25
CA ALA A 306 -18.27 16.15 6.11
C ALA A 306 -16.88 16.32 6.72
N VAL A 307 -16.60 17.54 7.18
CA VAL A 307 -15.39 17.87 7.93
C VAL A 307 -15.74 18.59 9.22
N VAL A 308 -14.98 18.33 10.27
CA VAL A 308 -14.93 19.17 11.46
C VAL A 308 -13.46 19.38 11.85
N GLN A 309 -13.12 20.58 12.29
CA GLN A 309 -11.78 20.90 12.77
C GLN A 309 -11.84 21.37 14.22
N MET A 310 -11.02 20.77 15.07
CA MET A 310 -10.87 21.19 16.46
C MET A 310 -9.68 22.14 16.59
N ASP A 311 -9.88 23.24 17.31
CA ASP A 311 -8.77 24.06 17.76
C ASP A 311 -8.06 23.39 18.94
N ALA A 312 -7.07 22.56 18.61
CA ALA A 312 -6.37 21.70 19.54
C ALA A 312 -5.06 21.17 18.90
N PRO A 313 -4.09 20.72 19.71
CA PRO A 313 -3.02 19.85 19.21
C PRO A 313 -3.58 18.50 18.74
N HIS A 314 -2.70 17.61 18.27
CA HIS A 314 -3.06 16.25 17.87
C HIS A 314 -3.88 15.53 18.96
N ASN A 315 -5.09 15.07 18.61
CA ASN A 315 -6.05 14.60 19.61
C ASN A 315 -7.07 13.56 19.10
N PHE A 316 -7.89 13.07 20.02
CA PHE A 316 -9.27 12.65 19.81
C PHE A 316 -10.02 13.01 21.11
N ASN A 317 -9.97 14.30 21.43
CA ASN A 317 -10.51 14.87 22.66
C ASN A 317 -12.04 14.78 22.69
N ARG A 318 -12.66 15.17 23.81
CA ARG A 318 -14.11 15.10 23.97
C ARG A 318 -14.89 15.79 22.85
N PRO A 319 -14.61 17.05 22.45
CA PRO A 319 -15.27 17.68 21.29
C PRO A 319 -15.16 16.87 19.98
N SER A 320 -13.98 16.31 19.67
CA SER A 320 -13.79 15.41 18.53
C SER A 320 -14.68 14.17 18.61
N ARG A 321 -14.72 13.51 19.78
CA ARG A 321 -15.58 12.32 19.99
C ARG A 321 -17.06 12.64 19.85
N GLU A 322 -17.52 13.75 20.42
CA GLU A 322 -18.91 14.18 20.30
C GLU A 322 -19.32 14.53 18.86
N ALA A 323 -18.39 15.05 18.04
CA ALA A 323 -18.65 15.23 16.62
C ALA A 323 -18.85 13.89 15.89
N VAL A 324 -18.05 12.88 16.22
CA VAL A 324 -18.21 11.50 15.71
C VAL A 324 -19.53 10.90 16.17
N TYR A 325 -19.93 11.07 17.44
CA TYR A 325 -21.23 10.60 17.95
C TYR A 325 -22.39 11.16 17.13
N ARG A 326 -22.41 12.48 16.93
CA ARG A 326 -23.43 13.16 16.12
C ARG A 326 -23.48 12.66 14.69
N PHE A 327 -22.31 12.46 14.08
CA PHE A 327 -22.24 11.95 12.71
C PHE A 327 -22.73 10.50 12.62
N PHE A 328 -22.28 9.60 13.49
CA PHE A 328 -22.70 8.20 13.48
C PHE A 328 -24.18 8.05 13.77
N ALA A 329 -24.73 8.83 14.69
CA ALA A 329 -26.17 8.84 14.98
C ALA A 329 -26.99 9.26 13.76
N LYS A 330 -26.52 10.25 12.98
CA LYS A 330 -27.17 10.65 11.72
C LYS A 330 -27.24 9.52 10.70
N GLN A 331 -26.22 8.65 10.64
CA GLN A 331 -26.19 7.48 9.74
C GLN A 331 -27.01 6.30 10.26
N ASN A 332 -27.50 6.38 11.49
CA ASN A 332 -28.11 5.27 12.20
C ASN A 332 -29.47 5.69 12.78
N GLN A 333 -30.51 5.60 11.96
CA GLN A 333 -31.89 5.87 12.37
C GLN A 333 -32.25 5.07 13.65
N GLY A 334 -32.97 5.73 14.56
CA GLY A 334 -33.36 5.20 15.87
C GLY A 334 -32.30 5.27 16.98
N ILE A 335 -31.08 5.76 16.70
CA ILE A 335 -30.09 6.14 17.72
C ILE A 335 -30.19 7.63 18.04
N SER A 336 -30.24 8.48 17.02
CA SER A 336 -30.34 9.95 17.13
C SER A 336 -31.57 10.44 17.90
N GLU A 337 -32.60 9.61 18.01
CA GLU A 337 -33.86 9.91 18.69
C GLU A 337 -33.82 9.64 20.20
N SER A 338 -32.73 9.05 20.71
CA SER A 338 -32.72 8.39 22.04
C SER A 338 -31.92 9.08 23.15
N GLY A 339 -31.21 10.19 22.91
CA GLY A 339 -30.51 10.90 23.99
C GLY A 339 -29.58 12.03 23.59
N GLU A 340 -28.96 12.67 24.58
CA GLU A 340 -27.91 13.68 24.39
C GLU A 340 -26.66 13.00 23.78
N LEU A 341 -26.26 13.41 22.57
CA LEU A 341 -25.09 12.90 21.84
C LEU A 341 -23.79 13.57 22.33
N ILE A 342 -23.64 13.61 23.65
CA ILE A 342 -22.52 14.23 24.37
C ILE A 342 -21.88 13.21 25.31
N GLU A 343 -20.66 13.49 25.75
CA GLU A 343 -20.00 12.67 26.75
C GLU A 343 -20.36 13.17 28.16
N HIS A 344 -20.88 12.29 29.01
CA HIS A 344 -21.06 12.59 30.43
C HIS A 344 -19.80 12.23 31.23
N ASP A 345 -19.75 12.58 32.51
CA ASP A 345 -18.67 12.11 33.37
C ASP A 345 -18.64 10.57 33.39
N ILE A 346 -17.47 10.02 33.06
CA ILE A 346 -17.24 8.58 32.95
C ILE A 346 -16.18 8.18 33.97
N ASP A 347 -16.57 7.30 34.89
CA ASP A 347 -15.64 6.57 35.73
C ASP A 347 -15.04 5.42 34.93
N VAL A 348 -13.83 5.64 34.40
CA VAL A 348 -13.12 4.66 33.59
C VAL A 348 -12.52 3.59 34.52
N PRO A 349 -12.82 2.29 34.31
CA PRO A 349 -12.23 1.23 35.12
C PRO A 349 -10.70 1.21 35.04
N PRO A 350 -10.03 0.71 36.09
CA PRO A 350 -8.57 0.53 36.07
C PRO A 350 -8.10 -0.33 34.89
N LEU A 351 -6.90 -0.03 34.36
CA LEU A 351 -6.32 -0.72 33.20
C LEU A 351 -6.29 -2.25 33.36
N GLN A 352 -5.88 -2.74 34.53
CA GLN A 352 -5.80 -4.17 34.83
C GLN A 352 -7.17 -4.89 34.72
N ASP A 353 -8.25 -4.18 35.01
CA ASP A 353 -9.61 -4.71 34.93
C ASP A 353 -10.10 -4.77 33.47
N MET A 354 -9.40 -4.11 32.54
CA MET A 354 -9.72 -4.06 31.12
C MET A 354 -8.74 -4.86 30.23
N MET A 355 -7.53 -5.13 30.71
CA MET A 355 -6.52 -5.92 30.00
C MET A 355 -6.83 -7.42 30.04
N ALA A 356 -6.82 -8.06 28.88
CA ALA A 356 -7.06 -9.50 28.74
C ALA A 356 -5.96 -10.36 29.36
N LEU A 357 -4.71 -9.88 29.32
CA LEU A 357 -3.51 -10.56 29.83
C LEU A 357 -3.11 -10.11 31.24
N SER A 358 -3.88 -9.23 31.88
CA SER A 358 -3.66 -8.96 33.30
C SER A 358 -3.95 -10.23 34.11
N ASN A 359 -2.91 -10.77 34.75
CA ASN A 359 -2.92 -12.05 35.47
C ASN A 359 -3.33 -13.26 34.60
N ARG A 360 -3.14 -13.18 33.28
CA ARG A 360 -3.34 -14.28 32.34
C ARG A 360 -2.16 -14.37 31.38
N THR A 361 -1.84 -15.58 30.95
CA THR A 361 -0.92 -15.79 29.83
C THR A 361 -1.71 -15.91 28.54
N LEU A 362 -1.00 -15.72 27.43
CA LEU A 362 -1.53 -16.08 26.11
C LEU A 362 -1.90 -17.57 26.06
N PRO A 363 -2.81 -17.97 25.16
CA PRO A 363 -3.11 -19.38 24.91
C PRO A 363 -1.86 -20.18 24.52
N ALA A 364 -1.85 -21.48 24.82
CA ALA A 364 -0.65 -22.32 24.70
C ALA A 364 -0.13 -22.47 23.25
N ASN A 365 -0.96 -22.22 22.24
CA ASN A 365 -0.57 -22.26 20.82
C ASN A 365 -0.09 -20.89 20.29
N ALA A 366 0.10 -19.89 21.16
CA ALA A 366 0.56 -18.58 20.73
C ALA A 366 1.97 -18.66 20.13
N LEU A 367 2.13 -18.05 18.95
CA LEU A 367 3.36 -18.02 18.17
C LEU A 367 4.15 -16.73 18.41
N ASP A 368 5.48 -16.82 18.32
CA ASP A 368 6.38 -15.67 18.27
C ASP A 368 6.47 -15.09 16.85
N LEU A 369 7.23 -14.00 16.68
CA LEU A 369 7.42 -13.31 15.40
C LEU A 369 7.89 -14.25 14.29
N ASP A 370 8.91 -15.06 14.55
CA ASP A 370 9.51 -15.96 13.54
C ASP A 370 8.53 -17.05 13.12
N SER A 371 7.75 -17.59 14.07
CA SER A 371 6.75 -18.60 13.77
C SER A 371 5.53 -18.04 13.04
N VAL A 372 5.08 -16.81 13.38
CA VAL A 372 4.04 -16.11 12.60
C VAL A 372 4.54 -15.79 11.19
N PHE A 373 5.79 -15.36 11.04
CA PHE A 373 6.38 -15.11 9.72
C PHE A 373 6.49 -16.39 8.90
N ARG A 374 6.94 -17.51 9.49
CA ARG A 374 6.98 -18.82 8.82
C ARG A 374 5.58 -19.25 8.36
N LEU A 375 4.58 -19.13 9.22
CA LEU A 375 3.17 -19.42 8.87
C LEU A 375 2.69 -18.55 7.70
N TRP A 376 3.04 -17.26 7.69
CA TRP A 376 2.72 -16.32 6.61
C TRP A 376 3.34 -16.76 5.27
N ARG A 377 4.63 -17.13 5.30
CA ARG A 377 5.37 -17.65 4.14
C ARG A 377 4.76 -18.94 3.59
N GLU A 378 4.58 -19.95 4.44
CA GLU A 378 4.03 -21.25 4.05
C GLU A 378 2.64 -21.11 3.40
N ARG A 379 1.78 -20.25 3.97
CA ARG A 379 0.47 -19.95 3.38
C ARG A 379 0.58 -19.27 2.03
N SER A 380 1.51 -18.31 1.88
CA SER A 380 1.77 -17.67 0.61
C SER A 380 2.25 -18.66 -0.45
N GLU A 381 3.19 -19.53 -0.09
CA GLU A 381 3.67 -20.59 -0.95
C GLU A 381 2.54 -21.54 -1.36
N VAL A 382 1.66 -21.95 -0.45
CA VAL A 382 0.50 -22.79 -0.80
C VAL A 382 -0.44 -22.07 -1.76
N GLN A 383 -0.70 -20.78 -1.55
CA GLN A 383 -1.50 -19.97 -2.48
C GLN A 383 -0.84 -19.84 -3.86
N ASN A 384 0.50 -19.86 -3.90
CA ASN A 384 1.29 -19.88 -5.12
C ASN A 384 1.56 -21.32 -5.65
N LYS A 385 1.38 -22.40 -4.88
CA LYS A 385 1.59 -23.81 -5.31
C LYS A 385 0.31 -24.49 -5.75
N LYS A 386 -0.86 -23.97 -5.39
CA LYS A 386 -2.10 -24.26 -6.13
C LYS A 386 -1.98 -23.92 -7.64
N LEU A 387 -0.89 -23.24 -8.05
CA LEU A 387 -0.42 -23.06 -9.43
C LEU A 387 0.25 -24.32 -10.03
N GLU A 388 0.90 -25.17 -9.24
CA GLU A 388 1.68 -26.33 -9.73
C GLU A 388 0.81 -27.54 -10.09
N ASN A 389 -0.40 -27.65 -9.54
CA ASN A 389 -1.28 -28.82 -9.71
C ASN A 389 -2.20 -28.74 -10.95
N GLY A 390 -1.97 -27.80 -11.87
CA GLY A 390 -2.68 -27.72 -13.15
C GLY A 390 -4.12 -27.19 -13.09
N GLU A 391 -4.63 -26.80 -11.91
CA GLU A 391 -5.83 -25.96 -11.82
C GLU A 391 -5.42 -24.51 -12.10
N LEU A 392 -5.61 -24.08 -13.35
CA LEU A 392 -5.33 -22.73 -13.85
C LEU A 392 -5.81 -21.65 -12.85
N GLN A 393 -4.88 -20.95 -12.20
CA GLN A 393 -5.18 -19.57 -11.83
C GLN A 393 -5.27 -18.75 -13.11
N ASP A 394 -6.16 -17.76 -13.06
CA ASP A 394 -6.25 -16.71 -14.05
C ASP A 394 -4.86 -16.07 -14.25
N ARG A 395 -4.19 -16.37 -15.38
CA ARG A 395 -2.88 -15.79 -15.73
C ARG A 395 -2.93 -14.26 -15.71
N ALA A 396 -4.10 -13.66 -15.98
CA ALA A 396 -4.27 -12.21 -15.89
C ALA A 396 -4.17 -11.72 -14.45
N PHE A 397 -4.72 -12.44 -13.47
CA PHE A 397 -4.57 -12.12 -12.05
C PHE A 397 -3.10 -12.15 -11.61
N LEU A 398 -2.35 -13.20 -11.96
CA LEU A 398 -0.94 -13.31 -11.60
C LEU A 398 -0.09 -12.21 -12.26
N ARG A 399 -0.33 -11.95 -13.55
CA ARG A 399 0.34 -10.88 -14.29
C ARG A 399 0.06 -9.51 -13.67
N GLU A 400 -1.20 -9.23 -13.33
CA GLU A 400 -1.59 -7.97 -12.69
C GLU A 400 -1.00 -7.83 -11.29
N ARG A 401 -0.98 -8.91 -10.50
CA ARG A 401 -0.33 -8.91 -9.18
C ARG A 401 1.17 -8.60 -9.31
N LEU A 402 1.88 -9.21 -10.25
CA LEU A 402 3.28 -8.87 -10.52
C LEU A 402 3.45 -7.42 -10.98
N ARG A 403 2.60 -6.93 -11.89
CA ARG A 403 2.62 -5.51 -12.32
C ARG A 403 2.52 -4.56 -11.14
N GLN A 404 1.60 -4.83 -10.22
CA GLN A 404 1.43 -4.00 -9.04
C GLN A 404 2.58 -4.11 -8.05
N THR A 405 3.08 -5.33 -7.78
CA THR A 405 4.25 -5.55 -6.90
C THR A 405 5.50 -4.84 -7.45
N LEU A 406 5.71 -4.89 -8.76
CA LEU A 406 6.82 -4.23 -9.44
C LEU A 406 6.55 -2.73 -9.71
N ALA A 407 5.33 -2.25 -9.47
CA ALA A 407 4.85 -0.93 -9.89
C ALA A 407 5.12 -0.61 -11.38
N VAL A 408 4.97 -1.62 -12.24
CA VAL A 408 5.21 -1.53 -13.68
C VAL A 408 3.95 -1.13 -14.43
N GLU A 409 4.08 -0.13 -15.29
CA GLU A 409 3.07 0.30 -16.26
C GLU A 409 3.54 -0.06 -17.67
N VAL A 410 2.69 -0.74 -18.44
CA VAL A 410 2.91 -0.95 -19.88
C VAL A 410 2.62 0.35 -20.61
N PRO A 411 3.63 1.03 -21.20
CA PRO A 411 3.42 2.35 -21.77
C PRO A 411 2.57 2.29 -23.04
N ARG A 412 1.62 3.22 -23.17
CA ARG A 412 0.89 3.43 -24.44
C ARG A 412 1.76 4.08 -25.50
N GLN A 413 2.71 4.91 -25.08
CA GLN A 413 3.61 5.64 -25.95
C GLN A 413 5.02 5.69 -25.33
N VAL A 414 6.00 5.33 -26.15
CA VAL A 414 7.42 5.48 -25.84
C VAL A 414 8.00 6.58 -26.72
N ILE A 415 8.63 7.55 -26.08
CA ILE A 415 9.40 8.62 -26.73
C ILE A 415 10.86 8.18 -26.84
N ALA A 416 11.54 8.64 -27.89
CA ALA A 416 12.92 8.25 -28.16
C ALA A 416 13.68 9.41 -28.81
N ASP A 417 14.80 9.78 -28.21
CA ASP A 417 15.74 10.75 -28.77
C ASP A 417 16.95 10.02 -29.31
N ARG A 418 17.33 10.29 -30.57
CA ARG A 418 18.44 9.61 -31.26
C ARG A 418 19.45 10.63 -31.76
N ASP A 419 20.72 10.41 -31.45
CA ASP A 419 21.87 11.16 -31.96
C ASP A 419 23.00 10.22 -32.36
N GLY A 420 23.16 10.01 -33.67
CA GLY A 420 24.06 8.99 -34.21
C GLY A 420 23.72 7.59 -33.69
N ARG A 421 24.66 6.98 -32.95
CA ARG A 421 24.46 5.67 -32.29
C ARG A 421 23.85 5.79 -30.89
N SER A 422 23.76 6.99 -30.32
CA SER A 422 23.11 7.18 -29.02
C SER A 422 21.59 7.16 -29.21
N ILE A 423 20.92 6.47 -28.30
CA ILE A 423 19.47 6.50 -28.18
C ILE A 423 19.11 6.64 -26.70
N VAL A 424 18.07 7.41 -26.40
CA VAL A 424 17.49 7.49 -25.06
C VAL A 424 16.00 7.26 -25.19
N LEU A 425 15.45 6.33 -24.41
CA LEU A 425 14.02 6.05 -24.35
C LEU A 425 13.40 6.66 -23.08
N GLY A 426 12.10 6.93 -23.13
CA GLY A 426 11.31 7.31 -21.96
C GLY A 426 9.83 7.01 -22.17
N ARG A 427 9.08 6.85 -21.08
CA ARG A 427 7.61 6.83 -21.15
C ARG A 427 7.11 8.28 -21.21
N ALA A 428 6.23 8.56 -22.18
CA ALA A 428 5.64 9.89 -22.34
C ALA A 428 5.00 10.38 -21.02
N GLY A 429 5.33 11.60 -20.60
CA GLY A 429 4.83 12.22 -19.37
C GLY A 429 5.26 11.60 -18.04
N LYS A 430 6.16 10.61 -18.00
CA LYS A 430 6.59 9.95 -16.75
C LYS A 430 7.94 10.40 -16.21
N GLY A 431 8.79 10.93 -17.08
CA GLY A 431 10.09 11.47 -16.70
C GLY A 431 11.21 10.42 -16.54
N ASP A 432 10.98 9.17 -16.94
CA ASP A 432 12.03 8.14 -16.93
C ASP A 432 13.02 8.35 -18.09
N ARG A 433 14.27 7.91 -17.88
CA ARG A 433 15.34 8.03 -18.86
C ARG A 433 16.10 6.71 -18.99
N VAL A 434 16.06 6.11 -20.18
CA VAL A 434 16.73 4.83 -20.48
C VAL A 434 17.74 5.04 -21.61
N PRO A 435 19.00 5.37 -21.32
CA PRO A 435 20.05 5.51 -22.31
C PRO A 435 20.39 4.16 -22.96
N GLY A 436 21.01 4.23 -24.13
CA GLY A 436 21.45 3.06 -24.84
C GLY A 436 22.26 3.37 -26.10
N ILE A 437 22.62 2.30 -26.80
CA ILE A 437 23.31 2.34 -28.08
C ILE A 437 22.43 1.65 -29.12
N TRP A 438 22.16 2.35 -30.22
CA TRP A 438 21.52 1.80 -31.40
C TRP A 438 22.55 1.36 -32.44
N ILE A 439 22.37 0.15 -32.96
CA ILE A 439 23.12 -0.38 -34.09
C ILE A 439 22.15 -0.53 -35.26
N GLU A 440 22.46 0.16 -36.36
CA GLU A 440 21.66 0.08 -37.58
C GLU A 440 21.68 -1.33 -38.17
N GLY A 441 20.53 -1.73 -38.71
CA GLY A 441 20.32 -3.02 -39.34
C GLY A 441 18.89 -3.14 -39.86
N SER A 442 18.46 -4.37 -40.13
CA SER A 442 17.14 -4.67 -40.67
C SER A 442 16.33 -5.58 -39.74
N GLY A 443 15.01 -5.60 -39.91
CA GLY A 443 14.07 -6.40 -39.12
C GLY A 443 13.77 -5.82 -37.73
N ALA A 444 13.04 -6.59 -36.91
CA ALA A 444 12.82 -6.25 -35.50
C ALA A 444 14.16 -6.09 -34.76
N PRO A 445 14.34 -4.99 -34.02
CA PRO A 445 15.54 -4.80 -33.23
C PRO A 445 15.63 -5.86 -32.13
N ALA A 446 16.77 -6.54 -32.06
CA ALA A 446 17.13 -7.37 -30.92
C ALA A 446 17.55 -6.47 -29.75
N ILE A 447 16.98 -6.70 -28.57
CA ILE A 447 17.38 -5.99 -27.36
C ILE A 447 18.49 -6.78 -26.68
N VAL A 448 19.57 -6.12 -26.28
CA VAL A 448 20.69 -6.75 -25.57
C VAL A 448 20.96 -6.00 -24.27
N ILE A 449 21.03 -6.72 -23.16
CA ILE A 449 21.22 -6.14 -21.83
C ILE A 449 22.33 -6.86 -21.08
N ASP A 450 23.35 -6.10 -20.68
CA ASP A 450 24.39 -6.53 -19.75
C ASP A 450 24.25 -5.70 -18.47
N PRO A 451 24.31 -6.30 -17.27
CA PRO A 451 24.14 -5.57 -16.01
C PRO A 451 25.19 -4.47 -15.80
N ARG A 452 26.31 -4.51 -16.54
CA ARG A 452 27.35 -3.47 -16.52
C ARG A 452 27.04 -2.30 -17.45
N GLY A 453 26.08 -2.44 -18.37
CA GLY A 453 25.61 -1.42 -19.30
C GLY A 453 25.87 -1.72 -20.78
N SER A 454 25.32 -0.86 -21.63
CA SER A 454 25.34 -0.91 -23.09
C SER A 454 26.74 -0.97 -23.69
N ALA A 455 27.72 -0.31 -23.06
CA ALA A 455 29.13 -0.36 -23.47
C ALA A 455 29.73 -1.77 -23.31
N ALA A 456 29.45 -2.45 -22.20
CA ALA A 456 29.89 -3.84 -22.00
C ALA A 456 29.16 -4.80 -22.95
N ALA A 457 27.86 -4.57 -23.17
CA ALA A 457 27.07 -5.36 -24.11
C ALA A 457 27.61 -5.23 -25.55
N LEU A 458 28.07 -4.04 -25.96
CA LEU A 458 28.62 -3.78 -27.30
C LEU A 458 29.80 -4.69 -27.65
N ASP A 459 30.62 -5.06 -26.66
CA ASP A 459 31.81 -5.91 -26.83
C ASP A 459 31.49 -7.42 -26.82
N SER A 460 30.24 -7.81 -26.58
CA SER A 460 29.81 -9.20 -26.47
C SER A 460 29.78 -9.95 -27.81
N ASP A 461 29.98 -11.27 -27.75
CA ASP A 461 29.92 -12.13 -28.94
C ASP A 461 28.51 -12.19 -29.54
N VAL A 462 27.47 -12.02 -28.73
CA VAL A 462 26.08 -11.90 -29.19
C VAL A 462 25.90 -10.69 -30.09
N VAL A 463 26.40 -9.50 -29.70
CA VAL A 463 26.29 -8.29 -30.52
C VAL A 463 27.10 -8.43 -31.80
N ARG A 464 28.32 -9.00 -31.73
CA ARG A 464 29.13 -9.27 -32.93
C ARG A 464 28.40 -10.19 -33.92
N ARG A 465 27.73 -11.23 -33.42
CA ARG A 465 26.94 -12.16 -34.22
C ARG A 465 25.74 -11.47 -34.87
N LEU A 466 24.91 -10.77 -34.07
CA LEU A 466 23.73 -10.06 -34.57
C LEU A 466 24.10 -8.98 -35.61
N HIS A 467 25.21 -8.27 -35.38
CA HIS A 467 25.71 -7.27 -36.33
C HIS A 467 26.16 -7.91 -37.65
N LYS A 468 26.85 -9.06 -37.60
CA LYS A 468 27.24 -9.83 -38.80
C LYS A 468 26.03 -10.36 -39.57
N GLU A 469 24.95 -10.68 -38.86
CA GLU A 469 23.66 -11.09 -39.44
C GLU A 469 22.85 -9.89 -40.03
N GLY A 470 23.34 -8.65 -39.86
CA GLY A 470 22.65 -7.45 -40.37
C GLY A 470 21.39 -7.07 -39.59
N ARG A 471 21.26 -7.55 -38.35
CA ARG A 471 20.12 -7.26 -37.46
C ARG A 471 20.26 -5.87 -36.84
N ALA A 472 19.13 -5.16 -36.70
CA ALA A 472 19.09 -3.98 -35.84
C ALA A 472 19.26 -4.41 -34.37
N VAL A 473 20.02 -3.64 -33.57
CA VAL A 473 20.31 -3.97 -32.17
C VAL A 473 20.13 -2.75 -31.28
N LEU A 474 19.40 -2.91 -30.19
CA LEU A 474 19.22 -1.93 -29.12
C LEU A 474 19.92 -2.43 -27.85
N LEU A 475 21.00 -1.75 -27.47
CA LEU A 475 21.75 -1.99 -26.24
C LEU A 475 21.26 -1.03 -25.16
N LEU A 476 20.95 -1.50 -23.96
CA LEU A 476 20.36 -0.67 -22.89
C LEU A 476 21.30 -0.45 -21.71
N ASP A 477 21.27 0.77 -21.18
CA ASP A 477 21.68 1.12 -19.83
C ASP A 477 20.40 1.27 -19.00
N VAL A 478 19.90 0.17 -18.43
CA VAL A 478 18.75 0.21 -17.51
C VAL A 478 19.10 0.94 -16.21
N PHE A 479 18.10 1.30 -15.42
CA PHE A 479 18.25 2.11 -14.22
C PHE A 479 19.44 1.71 -13.34
N GLN A 480 20.29 2.69 -13.02
CA GLN A 480 21.52 2.51 -12.23
C GLN A 480 22.56 1.52 -12.83
N SER A 481 22.55 1.31 -14.15
CA SER A 481 23.61 0.60 -14.90
C SER A 481 24.26 1.51 -15.94
N GLY A 482 25.48 1.19 -16.37
CA GLY A 482 26.23 1.94 -17.40
C GLY A 482 26.06 3.47 -17.34
N ALA A 483 25.58 4.07 -18.43
CA ALA A 483 25.36 5.51 -18.54
C ALA A 483 24.08 6.04 -17.85
N ALA A 484 23.25 5.16 -17.26
CA ALA A 484 22.07 5.52 -16.47
C ALA A 484 22.39 5.70 -14.97
N LYS A 485 23.61 5.38 -14.52
CA LYS A 485 24.05 5.64 -13.15
C LYS A 485 24.05 7.13 -12.86
N ALA A 486 23.32 7.52 -11.82
CA ALA A 486 23.23 8.90 -11.36
C ALA A 486 22.97 8.93 -9.85
N PRO A 487 23.44 9.95 -9.11
CA PRO A 487 23.10 10.14 -7.71
C PRO A 487 21.60 10.43 -7.56
N ARG A 488 21.02 10.05 -6.42
CA ARG A 488 19.63 10.42 -6.07
C ARG A 488 19.58 11.78 -5.37
N VAL A 489 18.47 12.52 -5.43
CA VAL A 489 18.30 13.73 -4.63
C VAL A 489 18.16 13.33 -3.15
N GLY A 490 19.01 13.91 -2.31
CA GLY A 490 19.26 13.43 -0.95
C GLY A 490 20.54 12.62 -0.82
N ASP A 491 21.15 12.21 -1.95
CA ASP A 491 22.39 11.45 -1.97
C ASP A 491 23.51 12.31 -1.38
N ILE A 492 23.94 11.86 -0.22
CA ILE A 492 25.12 12.19 0.58
C ILE A 492 26.44 12.32 -0.21
N SER A 493 26.44 12.16 -1.52
CA SER A 493 27.46 12.78 -2.40
C SER A 493 27.72 14.29 -2.12
N ASN A 494 26.87 14.97 -1.34
CA ASN A 494 27.09 16.33 -0.80
C ASN A 494 27.12 16.45 0.76
N GLY A 495 27.23 15.36 1.54
CA GLY A 495 27.25 15.39 3.01
C GLY A 495 27.69 14.09 3.68
N PRO A 496 28.01 14.05 4.99
CA PRO A 496 28.53 12.84 5.62
C PRO A 496 27.48 11.72 5.63
N THR A 497 27.80 10.61 4.96
CA THR A 497 27.09 9.33 5.01
C THR A 497 26.88 8.90 6.47
N PRO A 498 25.67 8.51 6.90
CA PRO A 498 25.55 7.65 8.07
C PRO A 498 26.43 6.43 7.82
N LYS A 499 27.27 6.02 8.80
CA LYS A 499 27.99 4.74 8.69
C LYS A 499 26.95 3.62 8.72
N LEU A 500 26.49 3.20 7.55
CA LEU A 500 25.73 1.97 7.38
C LEU A 500 26.60 0.78 7.77
N ALA A 501 25.98 -0.26 8.30
CA ALA A 501 26.66 -1.54 8.47
C ALA A 501 27.05 -2.10 7.09
N GLU A 502 28.11 -2.92 7.02
CA GLU A 502 28.55 -3.52 5.74
C GLU A 502 27.45 -4.40 5.10
N ASP A 503 26.53 -4.91 5.92
CA ASP A 503 25.37 -5.73 5.55
C ASP A 503 24.05 -4.95 5.44
N ALA A 504 24.09 -3.61 5.44
CA ALA A 504 22.89 -2.79 5.35
C ALA A 504 22.07 -3.11 4.09
N ASP A 505 20.76 -3.27 4.22
CA ASP A 505 19.89 -3.68 3.12
C ASP A 505 19.56 -2.53 2.14
N ASP A 506 18.89 -2.81 1.01
CA ASP A 506 18.57 -1.77 0.03
C ASP A 506 17.61 -0.69 0.52
N GLU A 507 16.74 -0.99 1.49
CA GLU A 507 15.90 0.03 2.10
C GLU A 507 16.76 0.93 2.99
N GLU A 508 17.66 0.37 3.80
CA GLU A 508 18.57 1.16 4.63
C GLU A 508 19.54 2.00 3.78
N ARG A 509 20.04 1.44 2.68
CA ARG A 509 20.85 2.16 1.68
C ARG A 509 20.03 3.26 1.00
N ALA A 510 18.81 2.96 0.57
CA ALA A 510 17.94 3.96 -0.06
C ALA A 510 17.50 5.04 0.92
N ASP A 511 17.21 4.68 2.17
CA ASP A 511 16.84 5.60 3.25
C ASP A 511 18.01 6.53 3.60
N ALA A 512 19.23 5.98 3.71
CA ALA A 512 20.44 6.76 3.92
C ALA A 512 20.77 7.65 2.72
N ALA A 513 20.59 7.16 1.50
CA ALA A 513 20.81 7.91 0.26
C ALA A 513 19.71 8.93 -0.02
N ALA A 514 18.50 8.76 0.51
CA ALA A 514 17.43 9.73 0.37
C ALA A 514 17.44 10.74 1.54
N GLY A 515 18.01 10.35 2.69
CA GLY A 515 18.07 11.15 3.92
C GLY A 515 16.84 11.00 4.83
N TYR A 516 15.99 9.98 4.62
CA TYR A 516 14.77 9.73 5.40
C TYR A 516 14.31 8.26 5.30
N PRO A 517 13.59 7.75 6.32
CA PRO A 517 13.17 6.36 6.36
C PRO A 517 11.95 6.05 5.46
N LYS A 518 11.74 4.77 5.14
CA LYS A 518 10.56 4.21 4.41
C LYS A 518 10.56 4.51 2.91
N PHE A 519 11.72 4.62 2.27
CA PHE A 519 11.84 4.91 0.84
C PHE A 519 10.94 4.03 -0.04
N LEU A 520 10.91 2.72 0.23
CA LEU A 520 10.16 1.74 -0.56
C LEU A 520 8.64 1.82 -0.38
N THR A 521 8.14 2.59 0.59
CA THR A 521 6.70 2.89 0.70
C THR A 521 6.23 3.81 -0.41
N PHE A 522 7.08 4.76 -0.81
CA PHE A 522 6.73 5.87 -1.70
C PHE A 522 7.38 5.75 -3.09
N ASN A 523 8.50 5.03 -3.18
CA ASN A 523 9.33 4.92 -4.38
C ASN A 523 9.56 3.45 -4.72
N VAL A 524 9.85 3.19 -5.98
CA VAL A 524 10.17 1.85 -6.48
C VAL A 524 11.60 1.44 -6.11
N SER A 525 11.86 0.13 -5.98
CA SER A 525 13.23 -0.36 -5.87
C SER A 525 13.98 -0.22 -7.20
N ASP A 526 15.31 -0.32 -7.14
CA ASP A 526 16.14 -0.28 -8.36
C ASP A 526 15.76 -1.39 -9.34
N ASP A 527 15.55 -2.62 -8.86
CA ASP A 527 15.18 -3.74 -9.72
C ASP A 527 13.79 -3.57 -10.36
N ALA A 528 12.83 -3.00 -9.63
CA ALA A 528 11.53 -2.64 -10.19
C ALA A 528 11.67 -1.57 -11.30
N ALA A 529 12.50 -0.55 -11.09
CA ALA A 529 12.81 0.46 -12.10
C ALA A 529 13.52 -0.14 -13.33
N ARG A 530 14.45 -1.09 -13.13
CA ARG A 530 15.11 -1.81 -14.24
C ARG A 530 14.12 -2.65 -15.04
N VAL A 531 13.20 -3.36 -14.38
CA VAL A 531 12.13 -4.10 -15.07
C VAL A 531 11.26 -3.15 -15.90
N GLN A 532 10.90 -1.98 -15.36
CA GLN A 532 10.14 -0.97 -16.10
C GLN A 532 10.88 -0.46 -17.35
N ASP A 533 12.20 -0.30 -17.28
CA ASP A 533 13.03 0.12 -18.42
C ASP A 533 13.01 -0.94 -19.53
N VAL A 534 13.11 -2.22 -19.15
CA VAL A 534 13.02 -3.33 -20.11
C VAL A 534 11.65 -3.39 -20.76
N VAL A 535 10.56 -3.21 -20.00
CA VAL A 535 9.19 -3.12 -20.57
C VAL A 535 9.06 -1.96 -21.55
N THR A 536 9.65 -0.81 -21.22
CA THR A 536 9.66 0.38 -22.10
C THR A 536 10.38 0.07 -23.41
N ALA A 537 11.53 -0.61 -23.34
CA ALA A 537 12.28 -1.02 -24.53
C ALA A 537 11.54 -2.08 -25.36
N ILE A 538 10.86 -3.05 -24.72
CA ILE A 538 10.02 -4.04 -25.41
C ILE A 538 8.94 -3.34 -26.24
N VAL A 539 8.21 -2.38 -25.66
CA VAL A 539 7.16 -1.63 -26.39
C VAL A 539 7.75 -0.77 -27.50
N TYR A 540 8.94 -0.20 -27.31
CA TYR A 540 9.63 0.52 -28.39
C TYR A 540 10.01 -0.39 -29.56
N ALA A 541 10.54 -1.58 -29.25
CA ALA A 541 10.99 -2.56 -30.23
C ALA A 541 9.84 -3.28 -30.96
N SER A 542 8.67 -3.38 -30.34
CA SER A 542 7.52 -4.12 -30.88
C SER A 542 6.77 -3.44 -32.02
N ARG A 543 7.12 -2.19 -32.37
CA ARG A 543 6.45 -1.38 -33.42
C ARG A 543 6.30 -2.19 -34.72
N GLY A 544 5.11 -2.75 -34.96
CA GLY A 544 4.78 -3.60 -36.11
C GLY A 544 4.34 -5.05 -35.80
N ASP A 545 3.84 -5.35 -34.60
CA ASP A 545 3.34 -6.67 -34.16
C ASP A 545 4.40 -7.80 -34.22
N GLN A 546 5.68 -7.46 -34.08
CA GLN A 546 6.77 -8.42 -34.12
C GLN A 546 7.12 -8.92 -32.71
N ASN A 547 7.36 -10.23 -32.60
CA ASN A 547 7.94 -10.84 -31.40
C ASN A 547 9.32 -10.21 -31.12
N VAL A 548 9.54 -9.78 -29.88
CA VAL A 548 10.76 -9.08 -29.49
C VAL A 548 11.77 -10.07 -28.90
N GLU A 549 12.99 -10.08 -29.43
CA GLU A 549 14.07 -10.92 -28.90
C GLU A 549 14.91 -10.15 -27.89
N LEU A 550 15.09 -10.72 -26.69
CA LEU A 550 15.95 -10.21 -25.64
C LEU A 550 17.13 -11.17 -25.43
N PHE A 551 18.35 -10.67 -25.57
CA PHE A 551 19.59 -11.38 -25.23
C PHE A 551 20.22 -10.76 -23.99
N VAL A 552 20.29 -11.53 -22.91
CA VAL A 552 20.60 -10.97 -21.59
C VAL A 552 21.50 -11.90 -20.78
N THR A 553 22.36 -11.32 -19.95
CA THR A 553 23.34 -12.07 -19.14
C THR A 553 23.31 -11.63 -17.67
N GLY A 554 23.67 -12.52 -16.74
CA GLY A 554 23.78 -12.19 -15.30
C GLY A 554 22.44 -11.73 -14.70
N ASP A 555 22.48 -10.77 -13.77
CA ASP A 555 21.28 -10.23 -13.10
C ASP A 555 20.25 -9.66 -14.09
N ALA A 556 20.69 -9.17 -15.26
CA ALA A 556 19.79 -8.67 -16.29
C ALA A 556 18.83 -9.75 -16.84
N ALA A 557 19.19 -11.03 -16.71
CA ALA A 557 18.29 -12.13 -17.04
C ALA A 557 17.05 -12.17 -16.13
N LEU A 558 17.20 -11.79 -14.85
CA LEU A 558 16.07 -11.70 -13.92
C LEU A 558 15.15 -10.54 -14.32
N TRP A 559 15.71 -9.35 -14.56
CA TRP A 559 14.94 -8.18 -15.00
C TRP A 559 14.15 -8.46 -16.28
N ALA A 560 14.78 -9.11 -17.26
CA ALA A 560 14.14 -9.49 -18.52
C ALA A 560 13.03 -10.53 -18.34
N THR A 561 13.23 -11.51 -17.46
CA THR A 561 12.22 -12.54 -17.17
C THR A 561 10.96 -11.90 -16.56
N PHE A 562 11.13 -11.02 -15.56
CA PHE A 562 10.01 -10.29 -14.98
C PHE A 562 9.37 -9.32 -15.97
N ALA A 563 10.15 -8.64 -16.82
CA ALA A 563 9.62 -7.75 -17.85
C ALA A 563 8.76 -8.51 -18.88
N ALA A 564 9.21 -9.67 -19.35
CA ALA A 564 8.42 -10.54 -20.22
C ALA A 564 7.15 -11.06 -19.54
N ALA A 565 7.24 -11.41 -18.25
CA ALA A 565 6.11 -11.86 -17.45
C ALA A 565 5.01 -10.80 -17.27
N VAL A 566 5.34 -9.51 -17.35
CA VAL A 566 4.40 -8.38 -17.20
C VAL A 566 4.13 -7.63 -18.50
N SER A 567 4.79 -7.97 -19.60
CA SER A 567 4.58 -7.37 -20.92
C SER A 567 3.27 -7.84 -21.57
N ASP A 568 2.63 -6.99 -22.37
CA ASP A 568 1.53 -7.40 -23.28
C ASP A 568 2.05 -7.86 -24.65
N VAL A 569 3.33 -7.60 -24.95
CA VAL A 569 4.03 -8.01 -26.16
C VAL A 569 4.70 -9.36 -25.94
N PRO A 570 4.58 -10.33 -26.87
CA PRO A 570 5.36 -11.56 -26.86
C PRO A 570 6.87 -11.30 -26.90
N VAL A 571 7.61 -12.03 -26.06
CA VAL A 571 9.07 -11.88 -25.92
C VAL A 571 9.74 -13.24 -26.00
N SER A 572 10.78 -13.35 -26.83
CA SER A 572 11.71 -14.49 -26.82
C SER A 572 12.95 -14.15 -26.00
N LEU A 573 13.15 -14.91 -24.92
CA LEU A 573 14.25 -14.72 -23.97
C LEU A 573 15.43 -15.65 -24.31
N HIS A 574 16.60 -15.05 -24.53
CA HIS A 574 17.89 -15.74 -24.68
C HIS A 574 18.77 -15.37 -23.48
N LEU A 575 18.76 -16.24 -22.46
CA LEU A 575 19.36 -15.97 -21.15
C LEU A 575 20.73 -16.67 -21.00
N GLU A 576 21.74 -15.96 -20.53
CA GLU A 576 23.06 -16.49 -20.18
C GLU A 576 23.44 -16.16 -18.73
N ASN A 577 24.23 -17.02 -18.07
CA ASN A 577 24.76 -16.79 -16.71
C ASN A 577 23.69 -16.37 -15.67
N VAL A 578 22.49 -16.95 -15.74
CA VAL A 578 21.37 -16.57 -14.86
C VAL A 578 21.70 -16.94 -13.41
N PRO A 579 21.62 -15.98 -12.46
CA PRO A 579 21.75 -16.27 -11.04
C PRO A 579 20.69 -17.27 -10.58
N LYS A 580 21.03 -18.11 -9.59
CA LYS A 580 20.10 -19.07 -9.02
C LYS A 580 19.41 -18.43 -7.82
N LEU A 581 18.10 -18.22 -7.90
CA LEU A 581 17.30 -17.71 -6.79
C LEU A 581 16.64 -18.87 -6.02
N THR A 582 17.34 -19.38 -5.00
CA THR A 582 16.89 -20.55 -4.20
C THR A 582 16.55 -20.20 -2.75
N SER A 583 16.92 -19.01 -2.30
CA SER A 583 16.71 -18.51 -0.94
C SER A 583 16.34 -17.03 -0.93
N ASP A 584 15.79 -16.53 0.18
CA ASP A 584 15.49 -15.11 0.37
C ASP A 584 16.77 -14.26 0.21
N ALA A 585 17.93 -14.76 0.67
CA ALA A 585 19.22 -14.10 0.50
C ALA A 585 19.62 -13.92 -0.98
N ASP A 586 19.37 -14.93 -1.82
CA ASP A 586 19.64 -14.83 -3.27
C ASP A 586 18.77 -13.72 -3.90
N TYR A 587 17.52 -13.55 -3.46
CA TYR A 587 16.66 -12.45 -3.92
C TYR A 587 17.16 -11.10 -3.42
N LEU A 588 17.59 -10.99 -2.15
CA LEU A 588 18.15 -9.75 -1.63
C LEU A 588 19.43 -9.33 -2.35
N GLU A 589 20.23 -10.28 -2.83
CA GLU A 589 21.46 -10.01 -3.59
C GLU A 589 21.18 -9.64 -5.05
N HIS A 590 20.30 -10.39 -5.73
CA HIS A 590 20.18 -10.34 -7.19
C HIS A 590 18.88 -9.70 -7.71
N PHE A 591 17.82 -9.62 -6.89
CA PHE A 591 16.51 -9.09 -7.31
C PHE A 591 15.63 -8.64 -6.11
N ASN A 592 15.96 -7.50 -5.53
CA ASN A 592 15.35 -7.01 -4.29
C ASN A 592 14.13 -6.13 -4.58
N VAL A 593 12.97 -6.78 -4.71
CA VAL A 593 11.67 -6.12 -4.86
C VAL A 593 10.78 -6.53 -3.68
N PRO A 594 10.30 -5.59 -2.85
CA PRO A 594 9.38 -5.89 -1.77
C PRO A 594 8.11 -6.61 -2.28
N GLY A 595 7.71 -7.66 -1.59
CA GLY A 595 6.55 -8.47 -1.94
C GLY A 595 6.76 -9.43 -3.12
N ILE A 596 7.96 -9.52 -3.71
CA ILE A 596 8.16 -10.36 -4.89
C ILE A 596 7.92 -11.85 -4.63
N LEU A 597 8.38 -12.36 -3.48
CA LEU A 597 8.13 -13.75 -3.08
C LEU A 597 6.65 -13.96 -2.71
N ARG A 598 5.99 -12.93 -2.14
CA ARG A 598 4.54 -12.94 -1.95
C ARG A 598 3.80 -13.08 -3.29
N ALA A 599 4.28 -12.39 -4.33
CA ALA A 599 3.73 -12.43 -5.68
C ALA A 599 4.09 -13.72 -6.46
N GLY A 600 4.91 -14.61 -5.89
CA GLY A 600 5.27 -15.90 -6.46
C GLY A 600 6.68 -15.98 -7.04
N GLY A 601 7.45 -14.89 -6.98
CA GLY A 601 8.86 -14.85 -7.35
C GLY A 601 9.13 -15.23 -8.82
N LEU A 602 10.34 -15.73 -9.04
CA LEU A 602 10.84 -16.13 -10.35
C LEU A 602 10.02 -17.26 -10.98
N THR A 603 9.50 -18.20 -10.18
CA THR A 603 8.67 -19.32 -10.66
C THR A 603 7.46 -18.82 -11.44
N VAL A 604 6.68 -17.90 -10.85
CA VAL A 604 5.49 -17.32 -11.51
C VAL A 604 5.90 -16.47 -12.72
N ALA A 605 6.99 -15.71 -12.63
CA ALA A 605 7.47 -14.92 -13.76
C ALA A 605 7.85 -15.80 -14.97
N GLN A 606 8.58 -16.90 -14.73
CA GLN A 606 8.95 -17.85 -15.78
C GLN A 606 7.71 -18.47 -16.45
N GLU A 607 6.74 -18.92 -15.67
CA GLU A 607 5.48 -19.48 -16.19
C GLU A 607 4.69 -18.45 -17.04
N LEU A 608 4.67 -17.19 -16.62
CA LEU A 608 4.01 -16.11 -17.35
C LEU A 608 4.75 -15.71 -18.62
N SER A 609 6.08 -15.86 -18.66
CA SER A 609 6.92 -15.57 -19.83
C SER A 609 6.89 -16.66 -20.91
N GLN A 610 6.58 -17.92 -20.57
CA GLN A 610 6.63 -19.06 -21.50
C GLN A 610 5.34 -19.27 -22.33
N GLY A 611 4.28 -18.49 -22.07
CA GLY A 611 2.94 -18.70 -22.64
C GLY A 611 2.45 -17.60 -23.58
N HIS A 612 3.36 -16.96 -24.32
CA HIS A 612 3.05 -16.00 -25.38
C HIS A 612 3.40 -16.56 -26.76
#